data_AF-A0A7S2QU38-F1
#
_entry.id   AF-A0A7S2QU38-F1
#
_cell.length_a   1.000
_cell.length_b   1.000
_cell.length_c   1.000
_cell.angle_alpha   90.00
_cell.angle_beta   90.00
_cell.angle_gamma   90.00
#
_symmetry.space_group_name_H-M   'P 1'
#
loop_
_entity.id
_entity.type
_entity.pdbx_description
1 polymer ?
#
loop_
_entity_poly.entity_id
_entity_poly.type
_entity_poly.pdbx_seq_one_letter_code
_entity_poly.pdbx_strand_id
1 'polypeptide(L)'
;MAAIVANAETGVDYYSQYSFIRYWATKGNVEAMPPAEAILSAAASMAVGFTEDTTPEVLKSKHLKKDALSIIGCVTKTGASAGLIAKYRPPCPVVVLSTEDQVLRQCNVSFGQLGVKVDSLQIDT
;
A
#
# COMPACT_ATOMS: atom_id res chain seq x y z
N MET A 1 5.06 23.21 1.68
CA MET A 1 5.61 21.86 1.38
C MET A 1 4.51 20.85 1.08
N ALA A 2 3.50 20.68 1.94
CA ALA A 2 2.42 19.70 1.74
C ALA A 2 1.73 19.75 0.35
N ALA A 3 1.35 20.94 -0.12
CA ALA A 3 0.72 21.08 -1.44
C ALA A 3 1.63 20.70 -2.62
N ILE A 4 2.96 20.91 -2.49
CA ILE A 4 3.92 20.52 -3.52
C ILE A 4 4.03 19.00 -3.59
N VAL A 5 4.07 18.33 -2.43
CA VAL A 5 4.11 16.87 -2.35
C VAL A 5 2.84 16.26 -2.93
N ALA A 6 1.67 16.79 -2.56
CA ALA A 6 0.39 16.33 -3.11
C ALA A 6 0.36 16.43 -4.64
N ASN A 7 0.83 17.55 -5.20
CA ASN A 7 0.90 17.70 -6.66
C ASN A 7 1.96 16.77 -7.29
N ALA A 8 3.11 16.58 -6.63
CA ALA A 8 4.16 15.70 -7.14
C ALA A 8 3.72 14.24 -7.19
N GLU A 9 2.92 13.79 -6.22
CA GLU A 9 2.38 12.43 -6.17
C GLU A 9 1.39 12.14 -7.31
N THR A 10 0.67 13.16 -7.82
CA THR A 10 -0.22 12.96 -8.98
C THR A 10 0.51 12.62 -10.29
N GLY A 11 1.80 12.96 -10.40
CA GLY A 11 2.61 12.68 -11.58
C GLY A 11 3.31 11.32 -11.57
N VAL A 12 3.09 10.50 -10.54
CA VAL A 12 3.75 9.21 -10.37
C VAL A 12 2.94 8.12 -11.07
N ASP A 13 3.62 7.36 -11.93
CA ASP A 13 3.11 6.08 -12.45
C ASP A 13 3.37 4.99 -11.41
N TYR A 14 2.30 4.59 -10.71
CA TYR A 14 2.37 3.64 -9.61
C TYR A 14 2.53 2.21 -10.12
N TYR A 15 2.01 1.88 -11.30
CA TYR A 15 2.14 0.58 -11.96
C TYR A 15 3.62 0.25 -12.15
N SER A 16 4.31 1.13 -12.87
CA SER A 16 5.68 0.93 -13.28
C SER A 16 6.61 0.94 -12.07
N GLN A 17 6.35 1.84 -11.10
CA GLN A 17 7.09 1.88 -9.85
C GLN A 17 6.93 0.58 -9.04
N TYR A 18 5.69 0.12 -8.84
CA TYR A 18 5.40 -1.12 -8.13
C TYR A 18 6.10 -2.32 -8.78
N SER A 19 5.94 -2.46 -10.10
CA SER A 19 6.51 -3.55 -10.89
C SER A 19 8.03 -3.56 -10.79
N PHE A 20 8.67 -2.39 -10.92
CA PHE A 20 10.12 -2.24 -10.79
C PHE A 20 10.63 -2.67 -9.40
N ILE A 21 9.99 -2.18 -8.34
CA ILE A 21 10.39 -2.52 -6.94
C ILE A 21 10.21 -4.02 -6.70
N ARG A 22 9.10 -4.60 -7.15
CA ARG A 22 8.81 -6.02 -6.94
C ARG A 22 9.75 -6.92 -7.72
N TYR A 23 10.09 -6.57 -8.95
CA TYR A 23 11.05 -7.30 -9.77
C TYR A 23 12.44 -7.37 -9.11
N TRP A 24 12.91 -6.26 -8.54
CA TRP A 24 14.21 -6.23 -7.87
C TRP A 24 14.19 -6.84 -6.47
N ALA A 25 13.03 -6.90 -5.81
CA ALA A 25 12.89 -7.63 -4.54
C ALA A 25 13.18 -9.14 -4.69
N THR A 26 12.94 -9.73 -5.87
CA THR A 26 13.27 -11.13 -6.18
C THR A 26 14.58 -11.28 -6.97
N LYS A 27 15.39 -10.21 -7.06
CA LYS A 27 16.60 -10.13 -7.90
C LYS A 27 16.36 -10.60 -9.33
N GLY A 28 15.24 -10.17 -9.93
CA GLY A 28 14.85 -10.59 -11.26
C GLY A 28 14.34 -12.03 -11.33
N ASN A 29 13.56 -12.44 -10.32
CA ASN A 29 12.98 -13.78 -10.17
C ASN A 29 14.01 -14.92 -9.94
N VAL A 30 15.23 -14.58 -9.51
CA VAL A 30 16.24 -15.56 -9.12
C VAL A 30 15.98 -16.11 -7.71
N GLU A 31 15.48 -15.25 -6.82
CA GLU A 31 15.18 -15.61 -5.43
C GLU A 31 13.68 -15.66 -5.16
N ALA A 32 13.24 -16.63 -4.37
CA ALA A 32 11.86 -16.73 -3.94
C ALA A 32 11.55 -15.65 -2.89
N MET A 33 10.45 -14.93 -3.09
CA MET A 33 9.99 -13.90 -2.16
C MET A 33 9.54 -14.52 -0.83
N PRO A 34 9.91 -13.95 0.33
CA PRO A 34 9.42 -14.46 1.61
C PRO A 34 7.89 -14.33 1.70
N PRO A 35 7.18 -15.26 2.38
CA PRO A 35 5.72 -15.30 2.37
C PRO A 35 5.05 -14.00 2.84
N ALA A 36 5.60 -13.36 3.88
CA ALA A 36 5.08 -12.09 4.38
C ALA A 36 5.15 -10.97 3.32
N GLU A 37 6.27 -10.87 2.60
CA GLU A 37 6.44 -9.89 1.54
C GLU A 37 5.61 -10.24 0.30
N ALA A 38 5.43 -11.53 -0.01
CA ALA A 38 4.56 -11.98 -1.09
C ALA A 38 3.10 -11.55 -0.88
N ILE A 39 2.57 -11.71 0.33
CA ILE A 39 1.21 -11.31 0.68
C ILE A 39 1.06 -9.78 0.66
N LEU A 40 2.00 -9.05 1.26
CA LEU A 40 1.91 -7.59 1.37
C LEU A 40 2.18 -6.89 0.03
N SER A 41 3.05 -7.45 -0.81
CA SER A 41 3.22 -7.00 -2.19
C SER A 41 1.96 -7.24 -3.01
N ALA A 42 1.28 -8.37 -2.82
CA ALA A 42 0.01 -8.64 -3.49
C ALA A 42 -1.09 -7.66 -3.07
N ALA A 43 -1.18 -7.33 -1.77
CA ALA A 43 -2.12 -6.32 -1.27
C ALA A 43 -1.91 -4.94 -1.92
N ALA A 44 -0.64 -4.52 -2.07
CA ALA A 44 -0.31 -3.30 -2.80
C ALA A 44 -0.67 -3.40 -4.30
N SER A 45 -0.43 -4.55 -4.94
CA SER A 45 -0.80 -4.80 -6.35
C SER A 45 -2.30 -4.62 -6.60
N MET A 46 -3.14 -5.05 -5.65
CA MET A 46 -4.58 -4.91 -5.80
C MET A 46 -4.99 -3.43 -5.80
N ALA A 47 -4.41 -2.61 -4.92
CA ALA A 47 -4.66 -1.18 -4.89
C ALA A 47 -4.23 -0.47 -6.20
N VAL A 48 -3.09 -0.87 -6.75
CA VAL A 48 -2.62 -0.42 -8.07
C VAL A 48 -3.63 -0.79 -9.16
N GLY A 49 -4.08 -2.05 -9.19
CA GLY A 49 -5.08 -2.51 -10.17
C GLY A 49 -6.46 -1.83 -10.08
N PHE A 50 -6.83 -1.26 -8.94
CA PHE A 50 -8.07 -0.47 -8.80
C PHE A 50 -7.93 0.97 -9.31
N THR A 51 -6.73 1.53 -9.27
CA THR A 51 -6.47 2.93 -9.58
C THR A 51 -6.03 3.12 -11.02
N GLU A 52 -5.28 2.16 -11.57
CA GLU A 52 -4.75 2.24 -12.91
C GLU A 52 -5.54 1.38 -13.89
N ASP A 53 -5.89 2.01 -14.99
CA ASP A 53 -6.62 1.40 -16.08
C ASP A 53 -5.67 0.60 -16.97
N THR A 54 -5.18 -0.52 -16.43
CA THR A 54 -4.37 -1.51 -17.16
C THR A 54 -5.19 -2.35 -18.13
N THR A 55 -6.53 -2.19 -18.13
CA THR A 55 -7.39 -2.94 -19.04
C THR A 55 -7.35 -2.35 -20.45
N PRO A 56 -7.15 -3.18 -21.50
CA PRO A 56 -7.22 -2.70 -22.87
C PRO A 56 -8.61 -2.11 -23.14
N GLU A 57 -8.68 -1.01 -23.91
CA GLU A 57 -9.92 -0.25 -24.14
C GLU A 57 -11.11 -1.10 -24.59
N VAL A 58 -10.83 -2.20 -25.29
CA VAL A 58 -11.83 -3.16 -25.79
C VAL A 58 -12.60 -3.85 -24.64
N LEU A 59 -12.00 -3.98 -23.45
CA LEU A 59 -12.61 -4.64 -22.28
C LEU A 59 -13.16 -3.65 -21.24
N LYS A 60 -13.03 -2.34 -21.46
CA LYS A 60 -13.49 -1.33 -20.50
C LYS A 60 -15.01 -1.31 -20.47
N SER A 61 -15.60 -1.82 -19.38
CA SER A 61 -17.01 -1.60 -19.10
C SER A 61 -17.24 -0.11 -18.87
N LYS A 62 -18.16 0.50 -19.64
CA LYS A 62 -18.55 1.94 -19.57
C LYS A 62 -19.03 2.42 -18.17
N HIS A 63 -19.06 1.53 -17.18
CA HIS A 63 -19.59 1.74 -15.83
C HIS A 63 -18.56 1.53 -14.71
N LEU A 64 -17.27 1.43 -15.02
CA LEU A 64 -16.23 1.31 -13.98
C LEU A 64 -16.05 2.66 -13.27
N LYS A 65 -16.60 2.70 -12.05
CA LYS A 65 -16.69 3.83 -11.13
C LYS A 65 -15.36 4.58 -11.00
N LYS A 66 -15.38 5.82 -11.48
CA LYS A 66 -14.29 6.81 -11.36
C LYS A 66 -14.03 7.27 -9.91
N ASP A 67 -14.84 6.81 -8.95
CA ASP A 67 -14.86 7.28 -7.55
C ASP A 67 -14.68 6.15 -6.52
N ALA A 68 -13.92 5.10 -6.84
CA ALA A 68 -13.60 4.06 -5.86
C ALA A 68 -12.49 4.54 -4.92
N LEU A 69 -12.85 4.92 -3.69
CA LEU A 69 -11.88 5.18 -2.63
C LEU A 69 -11.25 3.85 -2.18
N SER A 70 -9.99 3.61 -2.54
CA SER A 70 -9.22 2.46 -2.07
C SER A 70 -8.43 2.83 -0.81
N ILE A 71 -8.40 1.92 0.16
CA ILE A 71 -7.64 2.05 1.41
C ILE A 71 -7.07 0.67 1.74
N ILE A 72 -5.84 0.63 2.23
CA ILE A 72 -5.25 -0.60 2.79
C ILE A 72 -5.25 -0.50 4.31
N GLY A 73 -6.02 -1.34 4.98
CA GLY A 73 -5.99 -1.49 6.43
C GLY A 73 -4.95 -2.52 6.86
N CYS A 74 -3.99 -2.13 7.70
CA CYS A 74 -2.96 -3.01 8.24
C CYS A 74 -3.02 -3.02 9.78
N VAL A 75 -3.36 -4.16 10.36
CA VAL A 75 -3.31 -4.36 11.81
C VAL A 75 -1.93 -4.91 12.18
N THR A 76 -1.20 -4.22 13.04
CA THR A 76 0.16 -4.65 13.40
C THR A 76 0.56 -4.21 14.81
N LYS A 77 1.32 -5.08 15.49
CA LYS A 77 1.94 -4.78 16.79
C LYS A 77 3.35 -4.20 16.67
N THR A 78 4.07 -4.49 15.59
CA THR A 78 5.49 -4.11 15.41
C THR A 78 5.72 -3.09 14.30
N GLY A 79 4.75 -2.86 13.41
CA GLY A 79 4.90 -1.94 12.27
C GLY A 79 5.61 -2.55 11.05
N ALA A 80 6.19 -3.76 11.17
CA ALA A 80 6.93 -4.39 10.07
C ALA A 80 6.07 -4.62 8.82
N SER A 81 4.83 -5.10 9.00
CA SER A 81 3.89 -5.33 7.91
C SER A 81 3.51 -4.04 7.19
N ALA A 82 3.25 -2.95 7.95
CA ALA A 82 2.97 -1.65 7.38
C ALA A 82 4.16 -1.11 6.58
N GLY A 83 5.39 -1.29 7.10
CA GLY A 83 6.62 -0.92 6.40
C GLY A 83 6.80 -1.66 5.08
N LEU A 84 6.50 -2.96 5.04
CA LEU A 84 6.54 -3.76 3.80
C LEU A 84 5.48 -3.31 2.78
N ILE A 85 4.27 -2.95 3.21
CA ILE A 85 3.27 -2.36 2.29
C ILE A 85 3.78 -1.03 1.74
N ALA A 86 4.29 -0.16 2.62
CA ALA A 86 4.80 1.16 2.22
C ALA A 86 6.00 1.08 1.26
N LYS A 87 6.83 0.02 1.35
CA LYS A 87 7.92 -0.26 0.40
C LYS A 87 7.43 -0.27 -1.05
N TYR A 88 6.25 -0.84 -1.29
CA TYR A 88 5.66 -0.97 -2.62
C TYR A 88 4.90 0.27 -3.10
N ARG A 89 4.87 1.35 -2.30
CA ARG A 89 4.30 2.65 -2.67
C ARG A 89 2.91 2.55 -3.30
N PRO A 90 1.90 2.00 -2.60
CA PRO A 90 0.56 1.94 -3.16
C PRO A 90 -0.02 3.35 -3.40
N PRO A 91 -0.87 3.54 -4.42
CA PRO A 91 -1.55 4.81 -4.75
C PRO A 91 -2.69 5.18 -3.78
N CYS A 92 -2.73 4.55 -2.60
CA CYS A 92 -3.79 4.70 -1.62
C CYS A 92 -3.20 4.81 -0.20
N PRO A 93 -3.91 5.45 0.74
CA PRO A 93 -3.46 5.54 2.11
C PRO A 93 -3.44 4.16 2.78
N VAL A 94 -2.37 3.92 3.55
CA VAL A 94 -2.18 2.71 4.36
C VAL A 94 -2.55 3.04 5.80
N VAL A 95 -3.74 2.62 6.23
CA VAL A 95 -4.20 2.83 7.61
C VAL A 95 -3.58 1.76 8.50
N VAL A 96 -2.75 2.18 9.45
CA VAL A 96 -2.05 1.29 10.38
C VAL A 96 -2.75 1.31 11.72
N LEU A 97 -3.34 0.18 12.11
CA LEU A 97 -4.02 -0.01 13.38
C LEU A 97 -3.05 -0.65 14.39
N SER A 98 -2.79 0.04 15.49
CA SER A 98 -1.93 -0.47 16.57
C SER A 98 -2.36 0.07 17.94
N THR A 99 -2.05 -0.69 18.98
CA THR A 99 -2.20 -0.27 20.39
C THR A 99 -0.97 0.51 20.89
N GLU A 100 0.18 0.33 20.23
CA GLU A 100 1.48 0.83 20.69
C GLU A 100 1.78 2.22 20.12
N ASP A 101 1.99 3.20 21.00
CA ASP A 101 2.24 4.59 20.60
C ASP A 101 3.56 4.74 19.84
N GLN A 102 4.55 3.91 20.14
CA GLN A 102 5.83 3.91 19.43
C GLN A 102 5.65 3.59 17.93
N VAL A 103 4.82 2.59 17.61
CA VAL A 103 4.56 2.17 16.22
C VAL A 103 3.81 3.25 15.46
N LEU A 104 2.82 3.87 16.10
CA LEU A 104 2.02 4.95 15.49
C LEU A 104 2.87 6.18 15.17
N ARG A 105 3.82 6.54 16.04
CA ARG A 105 4.77 7.63 15.78
C ARG A 105 5.69 7.30 14.60
N GLN A 106 6.11 6.04 14.47
CA GLN A 106 6.96 5.60 13.37
C GLN A 106 6.24 5.67 12.01
N CYS A 107 4.91 5.54 11.97
CA CYS A 107 4.14 5.64 10.74
C CYS A 107 4.36 6.97 10.00
N ASN A 108 4.55 8.08 10.71
CA ASN A 108 4.78 9.40 10.10
C ASN A 108 6.10 9.51 9.31
N VAL A 109 7.04 8.59 9.51
CA VAL A 109 8.31 8.55 8.78
C VAL A 109 8.20 7.72 7.49
N SER A 110 7.22 6.82 7.43
CA SER A 110 7.02 5.91 6.32
C SER A 110 6.02 6.49 5.32
N PHE A 111 6.24 6.22 4.03
CA PHE A 111 5.38 6.74 2.96
C PHE A 111 3.94 6.24 3.08
N GLY A 112 2.98 7.16 2.96
CA GLY A 112 1.56 6.84 2.81
C GLY A 112 0.90 6.17 4.01
N GLN A 113 1.57 6.10 5.17
CA GLN A 113 1.01 5.48 6.37
C GLN A 113 0.25 6.49 7.23
N LEU A 114 -0.92 6.07 7.71
CA LEU A 114 -1.74 6.81 8.67
C LEU A 114 -1.92 5.94 9.92
N GLY A 115 -1.26 6.30 11.02
CA GLY A 115 -1.41 5.60 12.29
C GLY A 115 -2.73 5.93 12.98
N VAL A 116 -3.50 4.91 13.36
CA VAL A 116 -4.71 5.04 14.18
C VAL A 116 -4.55 4.17 15.43
N LYS A 117 -4.68 4.81 16.59
CA LYS A 117 -4.62 4.12 17.88
C LYS A 117 -5.91 3.35 18.11
N VAL A 118 -5.77 2.08 18.49
CA VAL A 118 -6.89 1.21 18.88
C VAL A 118 -6.67 0.77 20.31
N ASP A 119 -7.74 0.71 21.11
CA ASP A 119 -7.66 0.35 22.54
C ASP A 119 -7.29 -1.12 22.76
N SER A 120 -7.85 -2.02 21.96
CA SER A 120 -7.55 -3.45 22.01
C SER A 120 -7.50 -4.07 20.62
N LEU A 121 -6.60 -5.04 20.44
CA LEU A 121 -6.49 -5.87 19.23
C LEU A 121 -7.10 -7.26 19.41
N GLN A 122 -7.66 -7.52 20.59
CA GLN A 122 -8.28 -8.81 20.92
C GLN A 122 -9.71 -8.81 20.38
N ILE A 123 -10.15 -9.97 19.88
CA ILE A 123 -11.55 -10.22 19.59
C ILE A 123 -12.14 -10.71 20.90
N ASP A 124 -13.04 -9.93 21.50
CA ASP A 124 -13.81 -10.37 22.67
C ASP A 124 -14.72 -11.53 22.22
N THR A 125 -14.29 -12.76 22.49
CA THR A 125 -15.05 -13.99 22.28
C THR A 125 -15.64 -14.49 23.58
#